data_AF-A0A2E4PBS7-F1
#
_entry.id   AF-A0A2E4PBS7-F1
#
_cell.length_a   1.000
_cell.length_b   1.000
_cell.length_c   1.000
_cell.angle_alpha   90.00
_cell.angle_beta   90.00
_cell.angle_gamma   90.00
#
_symmetry.space_group_name_H-M   'P 1'
#
loop_
_entity.id
_entity.type
_entity.pdbx_description
1 polymer ?
#
loop_
_entity_poly.entity_id
_entity_poly.type
_entity_poly.pdbx_seq_one_letter_code
_entity_poly.pdbx_strand_id
1 'polypeptide(L)'
;MTNNYLKKLLVKSALFALIAPFCANAQDPYTVESIPYQVYEGSLPIQHTTDDVYTDVMDLPFNFTFYGNTYNQFLVSTNGYIDFRTDLVDEWSPYALTMPIPAGNFPVKNSILGCYHDMDNSDVGGNGTMTWSVTGDAPYRKAVFLYTDQPHYGATCNTTTSTFQIIIYETINYIDVQITKKGLCTSWQEGNALVGLINSTGLEAIAAPGRNTGAWEVALGEGEGWRFKPFAEPQYRYIKCDEDTDGIEAFDFSVIEADLSASAVFYLTEADAEQQVNPLSGTSYTNTVAFEDTILYANVNGIVLPVTLTIVDCSLLFDNDNVAALDEDLNNDGNLANDDTDGDGIPDFADNDDDGDLVLTSLEYVFGRNTTDGYLDTDNDGIPDYLDNDDDNDGVLTVDEDYNHNGDASDDDTNGNSIPDYLEAAVALGVDAVPALSKNINLYPNPATDILNISNATGKVISEIAVYSVNGVKVKQITEGNSVNVNDLQSGLYLVQVKVEDQVLNYKFIKK
;
A
#
# COMPACT_ATOMS: atom_id res chain seq x y z
N MET A 1 -3.01 27.73 -9.37
CA MET A 1 -4.42 27.29 -9.47
C MET A 1 -4.39 25.97 -8.75
N THR A 2 -4.82 26.00 -7.49
CA THR A 2 -4.74 24.92 -6.51
C THR A 2 -5.35 23.64 -7.09
N ASN A 3 -4.50 22.68 -7.45
CA ASN A 3 -4.89 21.31 -7.76
C ASN A 3 -4.79 20.40 -6.53
N ASN A 4 -4.64 20.98 -5.34
CA ASN A 4 -4.68 20.23 -4.12
C ASN A 4 -6.09 19.61 -3.92
N TYR A 5 -6.17 18.27 -3.97
CA TYR A 5 -7.41 17.48 -3.89
C TYR A 5 -8.09 17.60 -2.50
N LEU A 6 -7.36 18.11 -1.50
CA LEU A 6 -7.79 18.19 -0.10
C LEU A 6 -8.92 19.21 0.18
N LYS A 7 -9.12 20.24 -0.68
CA LYS A 7 -10.27 21.16 -0.50
C LYS A 7 -11.62 20.63 -0.99
N LYS A 8 -11.67 19.44 -1.60
CA LYS A 8 -12.92 18.80 -2.00
C LYS A 8 -13.39 17.67 -1.10
N LEU A 9 -12.60 17.28 -0.08
CA LEU A 9 -13.01 16.29 0.91
C LEU A 9 -13.71 16.87 2.16
N LEU A 10 -13.95 18.19 2.23
CA LEU A 10 -14.82 18.80 3.25
C LEU A 10 -16.33 18.66 2.95
N VAL A 11 -16.74 17.63 2.20
CA VAL A 11 -18.15 17.33 1.93
C VAL A 11 -18.47 15.86 2.22
N LYS A 12 -18.83 15.61 3.48
CA LYS A 12 -19.69 14.52 3.93
C LYS A 12 -19.13 13.10 3.77
N SER A 13 -18.22 12.73 4.67
CA SER A 13 -18.11 11.33 5.14
C SER A 13 -19.27 11.02 6.10
N ALA A 14 -20.49 11.20 5.61
CA ALA A 14 -21.70 10.65 6.19
C ALA A 14 -22.38 9.84 5.08
N LEU A 15 -21.69 8.80 4.62
CA LEU A 15 -22.32 7.76 3.83
C LEU A 15 -22.63 6.59 4.75
N PHE A 16 -23.76 6.71 5.43
CA PHE A 16 -24.59 5.57 5.79
C PHE A 16 -24.85 4.81 4.47
N ALA A 17 -24.00 3.83 4.15
CA ALA A 17 -24.23 2.93 3.04
C ALA A 17 -25.46 2.10 3.40
N LEU A 18 -26.61 2.56 2.90
CA LEU A 18 -27.83 1.78 2.87
C LEU A 18 -27.52 0.49 2.13
N ILE A 19 -27.34 -0.61 2.89
CA ILE A 19 -27.03 -1.93 2.38
C ILE A 19 -28.13 -2.33 1.40
N ALA A 20 -27.86 -2.22 0.10
CA ALA A 20 -28.56 -3.01 -0.90
C ALA A 20 -28.12 -4.47 -0.70
N PRO A 21 -29.02 -5.45 -0.78
CA PRO A 21 -28.69 -6.84 -0.49
C PRO A 21 -27.79 -7.38 -1.60
N PHE A 22 -26.49 -7.27 -1.41
CA PHE A 22 -25.56 -8.17 -2.07
C PHE A 22 -25.87 -9.58 -1.55
N CYS A 23 -25.95 -10.52 -2.48
CA CYS A 23 -26.27 -11.90 -2.18
C CYS A 23 -25.31 -12.43 -1.13
N ALA A 24 -25.84 -12.66 0.08
CA ALA A 24 -25.13 -13.30 1.17
C ALA A 24 -24.75 -14.73 0.77
N ASN A 25 -23.49 -14.94 0.42
CA ASN A 25 -22.76 -16.09 0.94
C ASN A 25 -22.18 -15.65 2.30
N ALA A 26 -21.99 -16.59 3.23
CA ALA A 26 -21.44 -16.32 4.56
C ALA A 26 -20.25 -15.35 4.48
N GLN A 27 -20.26 -14.27 5.26
CA GLN A 27 -19.22 -13.23 5.17
C GLN A 27 -17.84 -13.88 5.30
N ASP A 28 -16.98 -13.64 4.30
CA ASP A 28 -15.58 -14.01 4.40
C ASP A 28 -14.99 -13.26 5.62
N PRO A 29 -14.28 -13.95 6.52
CA PRO A 29 -13.81 -13.37 7.79
C PRO A 29 -12.67 -12.35 7.60
N TYR A 30 -12.24 -12.11 6.36
CA TYR A 30 -11.25 -11.11 5.98
C TYR A 30 -11.69 -10.40 4.70
N THR A 31 -11.28 -9.15 4.54
CA THR A 31 -11.24 -8.43 3.26
C THR A 31 -9.80 -8.32 2.76
N VAL A 32 -9.63 -8.07 1.46
CA VAL A 32 -8.31 -7.82 0.86
C VAL A 32 -8.38 -6.64 -0.09
N GLU A 33 -7.37 -5.77 -0.04
CA GLU A 33 -7.21 -4.64 -0.95
C GLU A 33 -5.74 -4.38 -1.27
N SER A 34 -5.51 -3.67 -2.37
CA SER A 34 -4.17 -3.24 -2.77
C SER A 34 -3.77 -2.06 -1.89
N ILE A 35 -2.52 -2.04 -1.46
CA ILE A 35 -1.90 -0.92 -0.73
C ILE A 35 -0.61 -0.50 -1.44
N PRO A 36 -0.10 0.72 -1.18
CA PRO A 36 1.22 1.13 -1.64
C PRO A 36 2.32 0.13 -1.22
N TYR A 37 3.39 0.05 -2.03
CA TYR A 37 4.48 -0.87 -1.78
C TYR A 37 5.48 -0.28 -0.78
N GLN A 38 5.64 -0.92 0.37
CA GLN A 38 6.57 -0.46 1.40
C GLN A 38 7.68 -1.48 1.69
N VAL A 39 8.86 -0.97 2.05
CA VAL A 39 10.01 -1.78 2.46
C VAL A 39 10.18 -1.73 3.97
N TYR A 40 10.19 -2.91 4.60
CA TYR A 40 10.51 -3.06 6.01
C TYR A 40 11.83 -3.81 6.17
N GLU A 41 12.50 -3.58 7.30
CA GLU A 41 13.80 -4.18 7.57
C GLU A 41 13.70 -5.37 8.53
N GLY A 42 14.33 -6.48 8.14
CA GLY A 42 14.47 -7.69 8.94
C GLY A 42 15.86 -7.78 9.56
N SER A 43 15.95 -7.79 10.89
CA SER A 43 17.25 -7.73 11.59
C SER A 43 17.74 -9.07 12.15
N LEU A 44 16.84 -10.03 12.41
CA LEU A 44 17.18 -11.33 13.00
C LEU A 44 17.15 -12.43 11.94
N PRO A 45 18.25 -13.18 11.72
CA PRO A 45 18.26 -14.27 10.76
C PRO A 45 17.42 -15.44 11.23
N ILE A 46 16.57 -15.96 10.35
CA ILE A 46 15.88 -17.23 10.55
C ILE A 46 16.90 -18.35 10.28
N GLN A 47 17.24 -19.10 11.33
CA GLN A 47 18.22 -20.20 11.25
C GLN A 47 17.61 -21.44 10.60
N HIS A 48 18.47 -22.34 10.08
CA HIS A 48 18.08 -23.66 9.55
C HIS A 48 17.23 -23.65 8.27
N THR A 49 17.62 -22.87 7.27
CA THR A 49 16.97 -22.82 5.95
C THR A 49 17.33 -24.03 5.09
N THR A 50 16.94 -25.24 5.49
CA THR A 50 16.98 -26.40 4.60
C THR A 50 15.79 -26.34 3.65
N ASP A 51 15.95 -26.84 2.43
CA ASP A 51 14.87 -26.92 1.46
C ASP A 51 13.64 -27.66 2.03
N ASP A 52 12.44 -27.13 1.77
CA ASP A 52 11.15 -27.70 2.17
C ASP A 52 10.95 -27.98 3.67
N VAL A 53 11.39 -27.08 4.57
CA VAL A 53 11.19 -27.26 6.02
C VAL A 53 10.41 -26.11 6.67
N TYR A 54 9.93 -26.39 7.87
CA TYR A 54 9.52 -25.37 8.82
C TYR A 54 10.70 -25.00 9.73
N THR A 55 10.70 -23.77 10.24
CA THR A 55 11.56 -23.37 11.36
C THR A 55 11.22 -24.15 12.63
N ASP A 56 12.06 -23.99 13.67
CA ASP A 56 11.62 -24.23 15.05
C ASP A 56 10.39 -23.37 15.38
N VAL A 57 9.68 -23.71 16.45
CA VAL A 57 8.59 -22.88 16.98
C VAL A 57 9.14 -21.52 17.39
N MET A 58 8.55 -20.47 16.82
CA MET A 58 8.89 -19.09 17.10
C MET A 58 7.78 -18.44 17.93
N ASP A 59 8.17 -17.57 18.86
CA ASP A 59 7.24 -16.85 19.73
C ASP A 59 6.98 -15.44 19.17
N LEU A 60 5.71 -15.06 19.13
CA LEU A 60 5.27 -13.68 18.89
C LEU A 60 5.16 -12.98 20.26
N PRO A 61 5.75 -11.78 20.45
CA PRO A 61 5.74 -11.12 21.76
C PRO A 61 4.38 -10.46 22.08
N PHE A 62 3.36 -10.76 21.28
CA PHE A 62 1.99 -10.33 21.43
C PHE A 62 1.00 -11.41 20.97
N ASN A 63 -0.26 -11.22 21.33
CA ASN A 63 -1.36 -12.06 20.87
C ASN A 63 -1.85 -11.56 19.52
N PHE A 64 -1.92 -12.45 18.54
CA PHE A 64 -2.47 -12.18 17.22
C PHE A 64 -3.71 -13.03 16.97
N THR A 65 -4.80 -12.43 16.52
CA THR A 65 -6.07 -13.12 16.25
C THR A 65 -6.18 -13.44 14.77
N PHE A 66 -6.19 -14.72 14.43
CA PHE A 66 -6.31 -15.24 13.07
C PHE A 66 -7.51 -16.18 12.93
N TYR A 67 -8.46 -15.85 12.04
CA TYR A 67 -9.73 -16.58 11.89
C TYR A 67 -10.44 -16.85 13.24
N GLY A 68 -10.46 -15.84 14.12
CA GLY A 68 -11.11 -15.91 15.44
C GLY A 68 -10.37 -16.74 16.51
N ASN A 69 -9.16 -17.24 16.21
CA ASN A 69 -8.31 -17.92 17.18
C ASN A 69 -7.11 -17.05 17.54
N THR A 70 -6.72 -17.02 18.81
CA THR A 70 -5.56 -16.26 19.27
C THR A 70 -4.30 -17.11 19.24
N TYR A 71 -3.24 -16.57 18.63
CA TYR A 71 -1.93 -17.18 18.49
C TYR A 71 -0.86 -16.26 19.05
N ASN A 72 0.15 -16.85 19.68
CA ASN A 72 1.39 -16.18 20.08
C ASN A 72 2.62 -17.02 19.69
N GLN A 73 2.41 -18.06 18.88
CA GLN A 73 3.45 -18.93 18.36
C GLN A 73 3.12 -19.29 16.92
N PHE A 74 4.15 -19.48 16.12
CA PHE A 74 4.04 -19.80 14.70
C PHE A 74 5.27 -20.56 14.21
N LEU A 75 5.17 -21.07 12.99
CA LEU A 75 6.26 -21.61 12.20
C LEU A 75 6.40 -20.78 10.94
N VAL A 76 7.64 -20.58 10.48
CA VAL A 76 7.91 -19.99 9.17
C VAL A 76 8.29 -21.12 8.22
N SER A 77 7.68 -21.16 7.05
CA SER A 77 8.02 -22.10 5.99
C SER A 77 9.08 -21.53 5.08
N THR A 78 10.02 -22.36 4.63
CA THR A 78 10.99 -21.93 3.60
C THR A 78 10.34 -21.62 2.24
N ASN A 79 9.08 -22.03 2.02
CA ASN A 79 8.31 -21.81 0.79
C ASN A 79 7.41 -20.56 0.83
N GLY A 80 7.68 -19.61 1.72
CA GLY A 80 7.09 -18.27 1.66
C GLY A 80 5.74 -18.08 2.33
N TYR A 81 5.52 -18.76 3.45
CA TYR A 81 4.31 -18.61 4.26
C TYR A 81 4.56 -18.82 5.75
N ILE A 82 3.63 -18.35 6.58
CA ILE A 82 3.63 -18.51 8.05
C ILE A 82 2.50 -19.45 8.43
N ASP A 83 2.76 -20.44 9.29
CA ASP A 83 1.79 -21.45 9.73
C ASP A 83 1.60 -21.40 11.25
N PHE A 84 0.36 -21.33 11.71
CA PHE A 84 0.04 -21.28 13.13
C PHE A 84 -0.13 -22.68 13.77
N ARG A 85 0.09 -23.77 13.01
CA ARG A 85 0.06 -25.16 13.52
C ARG A 85 1.47 -25.58 13.95
N THR A 86 1.83 -25.26 15.18
CA THR A 86 3.17 -25.53 15.74
C THR A 86 3.49 -27.02 15.92
N ASP A 87 2.50 -27.91 15.81
CA ASP A 87 2.70 -29.36 15.80
C ASP A 87 3.38 -29.89 14.53
N LEU A 88 3.53 -29.04 13.50
CA LEU A 88 4.25 -29.35 12.25
C LEU A 88 5.76 -29.08 12.33
N VAL A 89 6.27 -28.66 13.48
CA VAL A 89 7.73 -28.59 13.70
C VAL A 89 8.35 -29.96 13.40
N ASP A 90 9.49 -29.98 12.72
CA ASP A 90 10.18 -31.18 12.18
C ASP A 90 9.50 -31.91 11.00
N GLU A 91 8.32 -31.47 10.53
CA GLU A 91 7.69 -32.01 9.33
C GLU A 91 8.18 -31.27 8.06
N TRP A 92 7.97 -31.90 6.90
CA TRP A 92 8.24 -31.27 5.60
C TRP A 92 7.20 -30.19 5.30
N SER A 93 7.67 -29.01 4.92
CA SER A 93 6.83 -27.93 4.42
C SER A 93 6.32 -28.28 3.01
N PRO A 94 5.00 -28.26 2.77
CA PRO A 94 4.47 -28.34 1.43
C PRO A 94 5.07 -27.27 0.49
N TYR A 95 5.38 -27.71 -0.72
CA TYR A 95 5.90 -26.87 -1.82
C TYR A 95 5.00 -26.93 -3.07
N ALA A 96 4.15 -27.96 -3.16
CA ALA A 96 3.34 -28.22 -4.32
C ALA A 96 2.10 -27.32 -4.34
N LEU A 97 1.93 -26.56 -5.42
CA LEU A 97 0.81 -25.65 -5.65
C LEU A 97 0.07 -26.01 -6.94
N THR A 98 -0.93 -26.88 -6.79
CA THR A 98 -1.69 -27.45 -7.94
C THR A 98 -3.15 -27.05 -7.96
N MET A 99 -3.63 -26.27 -6.99
CA MET A 99 -5.03 -25.89 -6.88
C MET A 99 -5.21 -24.57 -6.13
N PRO A 100 -6.25 -23.78 -6.44
CA PRO A 100 -6.55 -22.54 -5.72
C PRO A 100 -7.16 -22.80 -4.34
N ILE A 101 -7.20 -21.74 -3.52
CA ILE A 101 -7.94 -21.67 -2.25
C ILE A 101 -9.31 -20.98 -2.47
N PRO A 102 -10.33 -21.27 -1.64
CA PRO A 102 -10.38 -22.28 -0.60
C PRO A 102 -10.47 -23.71 -1.17
N ALA A 103 -9.76 -24.64 -0.54
CA ALA A 103 -9.91 -26.07 -0.79
C ALA A 103 -9.61 -26.87 0.49
N GLY A 104 -10.57 -27.68 0.94
CA GLY A 104 -10.40 -28.46 2.18
C GLY A 104 -9.29 -29.51 2.12
N ASN A 105 -8.80 -29.84 0.93
CA ASN A 105 -7.64 -30.70 0.68
C ASN A 105 -6.37 -29.92 0.27
N PHE A 106 -6.39 -28.58 0.36
CA PHE A 106 -5.18 -27.77 0.21
C PHE A 106 -4.17 -28.20 1.29
N PRO A 107 -2.88 -28.41 0.94
CA PRO A 107 -1.90 -29.01 1.84
C PRO A 107 -1.49 -28.09 3.00
N VAL A 108 -1.48 -26.78 2.76
CA VAL A 108 -1.19 -25.74 3.75
C VAL A 108 -2.52 -25.26 4.35
N LYS A 109 -2.60 -25.01 5.66
CA LYS A 109 -3.83 -24.59 6.34
C LYS A 109 -3.47 -23.77 7.57
N ASN A 110 -4.39 -22.92 8.02
CA ASN A 110 -4.15 -22.05 9.17
C ASN A 110 -2.89 -21.19 8.98
N SER A 111 -2.78 -20.57 7.80
CA SER A 111 -1.55 -19.97 7.32
C SER A 111 -1.77 -18.65 6.61
N ILE A 112 -0.77 -17.79 6.70
CA ILE A 112 -0.59 -16.57 5.91
C ILE A 112 0.33 -16.92 4.75
N LEU A 113 -0.21 -16.94 3.53
CA LEU A 113 0.49 -17.30 2.30
C LEU A 113 1.00 -16.00 1.66
N GLY A 114 2.23 -15.59 1.99
CA GLY A 114 2.80 -14.31 1.55
C GLY A 114 3.19 -14.31 0.07
N CYS A 115 3.99 -15.29 -0.34
CA CYS A 115 4.28 -15.53 -1.75
C CYS A 115 4.51 -17.03 -1.93
N TYR A 116 3.49 -17.84 -1.62
CA TYR A 116 3.64 -19.28 -1.53
C TYR A 116 3.96 -19.89 -2.89
N HIS A 117 5.17 -20.45 -3.01
CA HIS A 117 5.62 -21.29 -4.11
C HIS A 117 6.87 -22.05 -3.69
N ASP A 118 7.32 -22.96 -4.55
CA ASP A 118 8.48 -23.83 -4.31
C ASP A 118 9.81 -23.05 -4.47
N MET A 119 10.45 -22.76 -3.34
CA MET A 119 11.72 -22.04 -3.25
C MET A 119 12.87 -23.02 -3.04
N ASP A 120 14.08 -22.67 -3.50
CA ASP A 120 15.29 -23.48 -3.31
C ASP A 120 16.12 -22.89 -2.17
N ASN A 121 16.02 -23.49 -1.00
CA ASN A 121 16.82 -23.11 0.17
C ASN A 121 18.06 -24.00 0.34
N SER A 122 18.38 -24.85 -0.63
CA SER A 122 19.52 -25.76 -0.54
C SER A 122 20.87 -25.04 -0.71
N ASP A 123 21.93 -25.50 -0.05
CA ASP A 123 23.30 -24.95 -0.16
C ASP A 123 23.87 -24.91 -1.61
N VAL A 124 23.23 -25.59 -2.57
CA VAL A 124 23.69 -25.70 -3.96
C VAL A 124 22.98 -24.70 -4.90
N GLY A 125 21.90 -24.08 -4.43
CA GLY A 125 21.09 -23.09 -5.16
C GLY A 125 20.77 -21.80 -4.38
N GLY A 126 20.75 -21.84 -3.05
CA GLY A 126 20.26 -20.78 -2.16
C GLY A 126 21.32 -19.80 -1.68
N ASN A 127 21.37 -18.60 -2.28
CA ASN A 127 21.99 -17.41 -1.67
C ASN A 127 20.97 -16.50 -0.97
N GLY A 128 19.68 -16.81 -1.08
CA GLY A 128 18.62 -16.02 -0.47
C GLY A 128 18.63 -16.12 1.05
N THR A 129 18.17 -15.06 1.72
CA THR A 129 18.11 -15.00 3.18
C THR A 129 16.68 -14.88 3.67
N MET A 130 16.41 -15.45 4.83
CA MET A 130 15.15 -15.26 5.56
C MET A 130 15.49 -14.55 6.87
N THR A 131 14.81 -13.44 7.14
CA THR A 131 14.98 -12.66 8.37
C THR A 131 13.61 -12.32 8.94
N TRP A 132 13.60 -11.97 10.22
CA TRP A 132 12.42 -11.40 10.86
C TRP A 132 12.81 -10.37 11.91
N SER A 133 11.87 -9.54 12.28
CA SER A 133 12.03 -8.54 13.33
C SER A 133 10.67 -8.25 13.97
N VAL A 134 10.71 -7.69 15.17
CA VAL A 134 9.58 -7.00 15.77
C VAL A 134 10.01 -5.56 15.92
N THR A 135 9.23 -4.65 15.34
CA THR A 135 9.45 -3.21 15.36
C THR A 135 8.26 -2.52 16.03
N GLY A 136 8.45 -1.28 16.46
CA GLY A 136 7.46 -0.53 17.23
C GLY A 136 7.43 -0.87 18.71
N ASP A 137 6.62 -0.10 19.43
CA ASP A 137 6.32 -0.30 20.84
C ASP A 137 4.92 -0.88 21.06
N ALA A 138 4.75 -1.61 22.17
CA ALA A 138 3.44 -2.17 22.52
C ALA A 138 2.46 -1.03 22.86
N PRO A 139 1.19 -1.10 22.43
CA PRO A 139 0.52 -2.27 21.85
C PRO A 139 0.46 -2.26 20.30
N TYR A 140 1.21 -1.41 19.60
CA TYR A 140 1.14 -1.27 18.14
C TYR A 140 2.35 -1.86 17.41
N ARG A 141 2.94 -2.93 17.97
CA ARG A 141 4.09 -3.59 17.35
C ARG A 141 3.72 -4.23 16.01
N LYS A 142 4.69 -4.21 15.09
CA LYS A 142 4.65 -4.93 13.81
C LYS A 142 5.66 -6.07 13.86
N ALA A 143 5.26 -7.28 13.48
CA ALA A 143 6.18 -8.38 13.23
C ALA A 143 6.41 -8.54 11.73
N VAL A 144 7.65 -8.39 11.28
CA VAL A 144 8.05 -8.36 9.88
C VAL A 144 8.83 -9.63 9.55
N PHE A 145 8.43 -10.33 8.48
CA PHE A 145 9.09 -11.53 7.97
C PHE A 145 9.55 -11.27 6.55
N LEU A 146 10.86 -11.28 6.31
CA LEU A 146 11.46 -10.91 5.05
C LEU A 146 12.14 -12.11 4.40
N TYR A 147 11.79 -12.37 3.15
CA TYR A 147 12.43 -13.31 2.25
C TYR A 147 13.17 -12.50 1.18
N THR A 148 14.50 -12.59 1.17
CA THR A 148 15.35 -11.82 0.24
C THR A 148 16.00 -12.76 -0.77
N ASP A 149 15.85 -12.45 -2.06
CA ASP A 149 16.50 -13.16 -3.17
C ASP A 149 16.37 -14.69 -3.10
N GLN A 150 15.21 -15.18 -2.67
CA GLN A 150 14.92 -16.60 -2.59
C GLN A 150 14.87 -17.20 -3.99
N PRO A 151 15.79 -18.13 -4.35
CA PRO A 151 15.77 -18.73 -5.66
C PRO A 151 14.59 -19.68 -5.81
N HIS A 152 14.12 -19.87 -7.03
CA HIS A 152 13.03 -20.81 -7.31
C HIS A 152 13.57 -22.22 -7.49
N TYR A 153 12.86 -23.20 -6.96
CA TYR A 153 13.25 -24.60 -7.12
C TYR A 153 13.26 -25.03 -8.59
N GLY A 154 14.30 -25.81 -8.94
CA GLY A 154 14.46 -26.44 -10.25
C GLY A 154 15.73 -26.01 -10.98
N ALA A 155 16.33 -26.95 -11.70
CA ALA A 155 17.64 -26.78 -12.37
C ALA A 155 17.68 -25.63 -13.39
N THR A 156 16.53 -25.19 -13.89
CA THR A 156 16.37 -24.07 -14.84
C THR A 156 15.75 -22.83 -14.20
N CYS A 157 15.37 -22.89 -12.92
CA CYS A 157 14.69 -21.83 -12.19
C CYS A 157 15.56 -21.20 -11.10
N ASN A 158 16.64 -21.85 -10.67
CA ASN A 158 17.49 -21.40 -9.56
C ASN A 158 18.24 -20.07 -9.79
N THR A 159 18.21 -19.50 -11.00
CA THR A 159 18.69 -18.13 -11.27
C THR A 159 17.60 -17.07 -11.15
N THR A 160 16.34 -17.48 -11.05
CA THR A 160 15.17 -16.63 -10.85
C THR A 160 14.92 -16.52 -9.35
N THR A 161 14.80 -15.30 -8.84
CA THR A 161 14.62 -15.04 -7.41
C THR A 161 13.32 -14.28 -7.10
N SER A 162 12.90 -14.38 -5.84
CA SER A 162 11.82 -13.61 -5.26
C SER A 162 12.24 -12.92 -3.97
N THR A 163 11.78 -11.69 -3.82
CA THR A 163 11.92 -10.89 -2.61
C THR A 163 10.56 -10.36 -2.21
N PHE A 164 10.13 -10.64 -0.98
CA PHE A 164 8.84 -10.23 -0.45
C PHE A 164 8.84 -10.31 1.08
N GLN A 165 7.81 -9.71 1.67
CA GLN A 165 7.65 -9.52 3.09
C GLN A 165 6.23 -9.87 3.53
N ILE A 166 6.09 -10.32 4.78
CA ILE A 166 4.82 -10.49 5.46
C ILE A 166 4.89 -9.66 6.74
N ILE A 167 3.91 -8.79 6.96
CA ILE A 167 3.83 -7.93 8.14
C ILE A 167 2.57 -8.30 8.92
N ILE A 168 2.70 -8.49 10.23
CA ILE A 168 1.59 -8.80 11.13
C ILE A 168 1.50 -7.71 12.19
N TYR A 169 0.32 -7.10 12.33
CA TYR A 169 0.09 -5.98 13.25
C TYR A 169 -0.56 -6.47 14.55
N GLU A 170 -0.03 -6.04 15.71
CA GLU A 170 -0.49 -6.48 17.04
C GLU A 170 -1.96 -6.13 17.34
N THR A 171 -2.29 -4.84 17.45
CA THR A 171 -3.61 -4.40 17.93
C THR A 171 -4.71 -4.58 16.89
N ILE A 172 -4.45 -4.14 15.67
CA ILE A 172 -5.47 -4.12 14.60
C ILE A 172 -5.61 -5.47 13.88
N ASN A 173 -4.67 -6.41 14.12
CA ASN A 173 -4.65 -7.75 13.53
C ASN A 173 -4.69 -7.76 11.98
N TYR A 174 -4.22 -6.68 11.36
CA TYR A 174 -4.00 -6.63 9.92
C TYR A 174 -2.83 -7.53 9.54
N ILE A 175 -2.81 -7.91 8.26
CA ILE A 175 -1.70 -8.63 7.65
C ILE A 175 -1.40 -7.95 6.32
N ASP A 176 -0.17 -7.49 6.14
CA ASP A 176 0.29 -6.98 4.86
C ASP A 176 1.24 -7.96 4.20
N VAL A 177 1.19 -8.01 2.88
CA VAL A 177 2.14 -8.72 2.03
C VAL A 177 2.72 -7.74 1.04
N GLN A 178 4.02 -7.47 1.16
CA GLN A 178 4.76 -6.54 0.30
C GLN A 178 5.72 -7.32 -0.60
N ILE A 179 5.56 -7.24 -1.92
CA ILE A 179 6.35 -7.99 -2.91
C ILE A 179 7.24 -7.01 -3.67
N THR A 180 8.53 -7.02 -3.34
CA THR A 180 9.55 -6.25 -4.07
C THR A 180 9.76 -6.80 -5.48
N LYS A 181 9.78 -8.13 -5.60
CA LYS A 181 10.06 -8.83 -6.84
C LYS A 181 9.55 -10.25 -6.77
N LYS A 182 8.82 -10.67 -7.79
CA LYS A 182 8.49 -12.06 -8.02
C LYS A 182 8.90 -12.45 -9.42
N GLY A 183 10.02 -13.15 -9.55
CA GLY A 183 10.37 -13.75 -10.84
C GLY A 183 9.32 -14.78 -11.31
N LEU A 184 9.40 -15.16 -12.59
CA LEU A 184 8.56 -16.21 -13.16
C LEU A 184 9.41 -17.31 -13.79
N CYS A 185 9.22 -18.55 -13.31
CA CYS A 185 9.77 -19.74 -13.93
C CYS A 185 8.67 -20.78 -14.21
N THR A 186 8.18 -20.84 -15.44
CA THR A 186 7.10 -21.76 -15.81
C THR A 186 7.56 -23.21 -16.03
N SER A 187 8.86 -23.46 -16.05
CA SER A 187 9.42 -24.81 -16.21
C SER A 187 9.26 -25.72 -14.99
N TRP A 188 8.94 -25.12 -13.84
CA TRP A 188 8.64 -25.82 -12.59
C TRP A 188 7.25 -25.42 -12.11
N GLN A 189 6.41 -26.42 -11.83
CA GLN A 189 5.01 -26.24 -11.37
C GLN A 189 4.21 -25.16 -12.13
N GLU A 190 4.44 -25.03 -13.45
CA GLU A 190 3.79 -24.03 -14.30
C GLU A 190 4.05 -22.56 -13.87
N GLY A 191 4.97 -22.31 -12.93
CA GLY A 191 5.23 -20.99 -12.35
C GLY A 191 4.19 -20.56 -11.33
N ASN A 192 3.38 -21.50 -10.82
CA ASN A 192 2.31 -21.19 -9.88
C ASN A 192 2.84 -20.58 -8.58
N ALA A 193 2.23 -19.47 -8.17
CA ALA A 193 2.40 -18.87 -6.86
C ALA A 193 1.05 -18.37 -6.31
N LEU A 194 0.99 -18.13 -5.00
CA LEU A 194 -0.23 -17.67 -4.33
C LEU A 194 0.05 -16.64 -3.23
N VAL A 195 -0.81 -15.62 -3.16
CA VAL A 195 -0.90 -14.65 -2.05
C VAL A 195 -2.28 -14.72 -1.42
N GLY A 196 -2.40 -14.98 -0.13
CA GLY A 196 -3.69 -15.14 0.54
C GLY A 196 -3.64 -15.68 1.96
N LEU A 197 -4.81 -15.86 2.56
CA LEU A 197 -5.02 -16.41 3.89
C LEU A 197 -5.90 -17.66 3.80
N ILE A 198 -5.62 -18.65 4.65
CA ILE A 198 -6.43 -19.87 4.71
C ILE A 198 -6.60 -20.35 6.16
N ASN A 199 -7.83 -20.70 6.53
CA ASN A 199 -8.14 -21.18 7.87
C ASN A 199 -7.67 -22.62 8.12
N SER A 200 -7.85 -23.10 9.34
CA SER A 200 -7.46 -24.47 9.76
C SER A 200 -8.22 -25.61 9.05
N THR A 201 -9.39 -25.34 8.48
CA THR A 201 -10.16 -26.35 7.73
C THR A 201 -9.74 -26.43 6.25
N GLY A 202 -9.25 -25.31 5.70
CA GLY A 202 -9.04 -25.08 4.27
C GLY A 202 -10.29 -24.66 3.50
N LEU A 203 -11.45 -24.52 4.16
CA LEU A 203 -12.73 -24.19 3.53
C LEU A 203 -13.08 -22.70 3.61
N GLU A 204 -12.39 -21.93 4.46
CA GLU A 204 -12.48 -20.47 4.49
C GLU A 204 -11.10 -19.93 4.14
N ALA A 205 -11.04 -19.06 3.14
CA ALA A 205 -9.81 -18.53 2.59
C ALA A 205 -10.10 -17.27 1.79
N ILE A 206 -9.13 -16.36 1.71
CA ILE A 206 -9.17 -15.20 0.83
C ILE A 206 -7.83 -15.09 0.11
N ALA A 207 -7.84 -14.74 -1.16
CA ALA A 207 -6.63 -14.55 -1.94
C ALA A 207 -6.64 -13.15 -2.54
N ALA A 208 -5.47 -12.54 -2.67
CA ALA A 208 -5.35 -11.27 -3.37
C ALA A 208 -5.85 -11.41 -4.82
N PRO A 209 -6.53 -10.39 -5.38
CA PRO A 209 -7.02 -10.38 -6.75
C PRO A 209 -5.95 -10.84 -7.77
N GLY A 210 -6.23 -11.91 -8.50
CA GLY A 210 -5.30 -12.45 -9.51
C GLY A 210 -4.09 -13.22 -8.95
N ARG A 211 -4.02 -13.41 -7.62
CA ARG A 211 -2.94 -14.14 -6.93
C ARG A 211 -3.40 -15.46 -6.31
N ASN A 212 -4.53 -16.01 -6.77
CA ASN A 212 -5.08 -17.28 -6.27
C ASN A 212 -4.64 -18.49 -7.10
N THR A 213 -3.38 -18.90 -6.96
CA THR A 213 -2.72 -19.97 -7.75
C THR A 213 -2.69 -19.70 -9.25
N GLY A 214 -1.51 -19.32 -9.74
CA GLY A 214 -1.25 -19.18 -11.17
C GLY A 214 0.14 -18.63 -11.43
N ALA A 215 0.52 -18.57 -12.70
CA ALA A 215 1.73 -17.92 -13.16
C ALA A 215 1.55 -16.39 -13.17
N TRP A 216 2.35 -15.70 -12.37
CA TRP A 216 2.44 -14.24 -12.34
C TRP A 216 3.85 -13.82 -11.93
N GLU A 217 4.18 -12.58 -12.26
CA GLU A 217 5.45 -11.93 -11.91
C GLU A 217 5.19 -10.53 -11.39
N VAL A 218 6.16 -10.04 -10.64
CA VAL A 218 6.32 -8.63 -10.24
C VAL A 218 7.74 -8.30 -10.62
N ALA A 219 7.93 -7.41 -11.59
CA ALA A 219 9.28 -7.02 -11.99
C ALA A 219 9.94 -6.27 -10.82
N LEU A 220 11.26 -6.36 -10.73
CA LEU A 220 11.99 -5.51 -9.80
C LEU A 220 11.64 -4.06 -10.16
N GLY A 221 11.11 -3.32 -9.19
CA GLY A 221 10.70 -1.95 -9.42
C GLY A 221 9.23 -1.65 -9.52
N GLU A 222 8.41 -2.64 -9.84
CA GLU A 222 6.98 -2.41 -9.93
C GLU A 222 6.35 -2.34 -8.54
N GLY A 223 6.89 -3.11 -7.57
CA GLY A 223 6.33 -3.24 -6.23
C GLY A 223 4.91 -3.84 -6.26
N GLU A 224 4.49 -4.50 -5.19
CA GLU A 224 3.09 -4.91 -5.04
C GLU A 224 2.74 -5.12 -3.57
N GLY A 225 1.76 -4.37 -3.06
CA GLY A 225 1.29 -4.46 -1.68
C GLY A 225 -0.15 -4.98 -1.57
N TRP A 226 -0.39 -5.87 -0.62
CA TRP A 226 -1.74 -6.35 -0.28
C TRP A 226 -1.99 -6.32 1.22
N ARG A 227 -3.10 -5.70 1.61
CA ARG A 227 -3.57 -5.69 3.00
C ARG A 227 -4.76 -6.62 3.17
N PHE A 228 -4.67 -7.48 4.18
CA PHE A 228 -5.77 -8.33 4.63
C PHE A 228 -6.28 -7.84 5.98
N LYS A 229 -7.54 -7.38 6.01
CA LYS A 229 -8.19 -6.86 7.22
C LYS A 229 -9.19 -7.88 7.75
N PRO A 230 -9.18 -8.23 9.05
CA PRO A 230 -10.23 -9.07 9.60
C PRO A 230 -11.58 -8.34 9.48
N PHE A 231 -12.62 -9.08 9.09
CA PHE A 231 -13.97 -8.54 9.10
C PHE A 231 -14.37 -8.30 10.56
N ALA A 232 -14.40 -7.04 10.98
CA ALA A 232 -14.88 -6.62 12.28
C ALA A 232 -16.27 -6.00 12.15
N GLU A 233 -17.12 -6.20 13.16
CA GLU A 233 -18.35 -5.42 13.28
C GLU A 233 -17.99 -3.93 13.37
N PRO A 234 -18.85 -3.03 12.85
CA PRO A 234 -18.60 -1.59 12.94
C PRO A 234 -18.37 -1.18 14.40
N GLN A 235 -17.20 -0.63 14.69
CA GLN A 235 -16.84 -0.06 15.98
C GLN A 235 -16.20 1.30 15.74
N TYR A 236 -16.42 2.22 16.67
CA TYR A 236 -15.70 3.48 16.73
C TYR A 236 -14.53 3.33 17.69
N ARG A 237 -13.34 3.82 17.32
CA ARG A 237 -12.16 3.82 18.18
C ARG A 237 -11.84 5.25 18.59
N TYR A 238 -11.55 5.43 19.87
CA TYR A 238 -10.99 6.66 20.41
C TYR A 238 -9.65 6.32 21.05
N ILE A 239 -8.56 6.63 20.35
CA ILE A 239 -7.21 6.42 20.87
C ILE A 239 -6.70 7.75 21.39
N LYS A 240 -6.36 7.79 22.67
CA LYS A 240 -5.87 9.00 23.31
C LYS A 240 -4.45 8.82 23.79
N CYS A 241 -3.64 9.84 23.54
CA CYS A 241 -2.28 9.94 24.01
C CYS A 241 -2.26 10.36 25.50
N ASP A 242 -1.51 9.64 26.33
CA ASP A 242 -1.23 9.96 27.75
C ASP A 242 0.20 10.50 27.92
N GLU A 243 0.30 11.80 28.25
CA GLU A 243 1.58 12.51 28.40
C GLU A 243 2.26 12.25 29.75
N ASP A 244 1.50 11.93 30.81
CA ASP A 244 2.03 11.77 32.17
C ASP A 244 2.25 10.31 32.58
N THR A 245 1.84 9.38 31.72
CA THR A 245 2.08 7.93 31.77
C THR A 245 1.41 7.25 32.97
N ASP A 246 0.39 7.87 33.58
CA ASP A 246 -0.39 7.27 34.66
C ASP A 246 -1.48 6.30 34.17
N GLY A 247 -1.75 6.32 32.86
CA GLY A 247 -2.70 5.50 32.12
C GLY A 247 -4.15 5.90 32.32
N ILE A 248 -4.44 7.08 32.89
CA ILE A 248 -5.79 7.54 33.22
C ILE A 248 -6.10 8.83 32.47
N GLU A 249 -6.96 8.71 31.47
CA GLU A 249 -7.35 9.81 30.61
C GLU A 249 -8.86 10.04 30.56
N ALA A 250 -9.24 11.28 30.27
CA ALA A 250 -10.63 11.68 30.03
C ALA A 250 -10.93 11.75 28.53
N PHE A 251 -11.93 11.01 28.09
CA PHE A 251 -12.42 10.93 26.71
C PHE A 251 -13.64 11.82 26.53
N ASP A 252 -13.55 12.84 25.67
CA ASP A 252 -14.63 13.80 25.44
C ASP A 252 -15.68 13.23 24.48
N PHE A 253 -16.94 13.17 24.93
CA PHE A 253 -18.02 12.64 24.11
C PHE A 253 -18.33 13.51 22.89
N SER A 254 -18.00 14.80 22.93
CA SER A 254 -18.22 15.69 21.80
C SER A 254 -17.33 15.41 20.60
N VAL A 255 -16.14 14.80 20.82
CA VAL A 255 -15.26 14.31 19.75
C VAL A 255 -15.96 13.16 19.01
N ILE A 256 -16.44 12.17 19.77
CA ILE A 256 -17.20 11.04 19.22
C ILE A 256 -18.45 11.51 18.47
N GLU A 257 -19.22 12.44 19.03
CA GLU A 257 -20.42 12.98 18.38
C GLU A 257 -20.10 13.79 17.11
N ALA A 258 -18.96 14.50 17.09
CA ALA A 258 -18.48 15.25 15.93
C ALA A 258 -18.12 14.30 14.78
N ASP A 259 -17.33 13.26 15.07
CA ASP A 259 -16.90 12.25 14.09
C ASP A 259 -18.08 11.47 13.53
N LEU A 260 -19.01 11.06 14.40
CA LEU A 260 -20.25 10.40 13.97
C LEU A 260 -21.21 11.35 13.24
N SER A 261 -20.94 12.66 13.25
CA SER A 261 -21.82 13.71 12.72
C SER A 261 -23.25 13.59 13.27
N ALA A 262 -23.38 13.14 14.51
CA ALA A 262 -24.67 12.80 15.14
C ALA A 262 -24.57 12.84 16.66
N SER A 263 -25.63 13.30 17.32
CA SER A 263 -25.73 13.20 18.77
C SER A 263 -25.89 11.75 19.22
N ALA A 264 -25.25 11.40 20.32
CA ALA A 264 -25.22 10.07 20.88
C ALA A 264 -25.55 10.08 22.38
N VAL A 265 -26.08 8.97 22.88
CA VAL A 265 -26.20 8.73 24.32
C VAL A 265 -25.33 7.54 24.68
N PHE A 266 -24.44 7.71 25.65
CA PHE A 266 -23.42 6.70 25.98
C PHE A 266 -23.82 5.86 27.19
N TYR A 267 -23.44 4.58 27.17
CA TYR A 267 -23.77 3.58 28.17
C TYR A 267 -22.54 2.68 28.44
N LEU A 268 -22.47 2.10 29.64
CA LEU A 268 -21.41 1.15 30.01
C LEU A 268 -21.65 -0.27 29.48
N THR A 269 -22.89 -0.59 29.13
CA THR A 269 -23.24 -1.94 28.65
C THR A 269 -24.15 -1.85 27.43
N GLU A 270 -24.02 -2.83 26.55
CA GLU A 270 -24.85 -2.97 25.35
C GLU A 270 -26.34 -3.05 25.71
N ALA A 271 -26.68 -3.87 26.72
CA ALA A 271 -28.06 -4.06 27.17
C ALA A 271 -28.70 -2.76 27.68
N ASP A 272 -27.93 -1.93 28.40
CA ASP A 272 -28.37 -0.61 28.84
C ASP A 272 -28.59 0.33 27.63
N ALA A 273 -27.72 0.28 26.62
CA ALA A 273 -27.84 1.06 25.38
C ALA A 273 -29.05 0.67 24.53
N GLU A 274 -29.32 -0.63 24.37
CA GLU A 274 -30.48 -1.16 23.64
C GLU A 274 -31.80 -0.81 24.33
N GLN A 275 -31.83 -0.90 25.66
CA GLN A 275 -33.02 -0.59 26.47
C GLN A 275 -33.14 0.89 26.81
N GLN A 276 -32.10 1.68 26.51
CA GLN A 276 -31.97 3.09 26.84
C GLN A 276 -32.18 3.40 28.33
N VAL A 277 -31.55 2.60 29.20
CA VAL A 277 -31.59 2.76 30.67
C VAL A 277 -30.19 3.03 31.21
N ASN A 278 -30.07 3.71 32.35
CA ASN A 278 -28.78 4.02 32.99
C ASN A 278 -27.73 4.72 32.09
N PRO A 279 -28.07 5.79 31.35
CA PRO A 279 -27.09 6.50 30.52
C PRO A 279 -25.99 7.11 31.38
N LEU A 280 -24.77 7.14 30.83
CA LEU A 280 -23.65 7.88 31.41
C LEU A 280 -24.02 9.37 31.49
N SER A 281 -23.68 9.98 32.62
CA SER A 281 -23.93 11.40 32.86
C SER A 281 -22.64 12.20 32.73
N GLY A 282 -22.68 13.33 32.02
CA GLY A 282 -21.52 14.21 31.85
C GLY A 282 -21.26 14.52 30.38
N THR A 283 -20.08 15.07 30.10
CA THR A 283 -19.59 15.35 28.75
C THR A 283 -18.39 14.48 28.39
N SER A 284 -17.91 13.64 29.31
CA SER A 284 -16.75 12.77 29.10
C SER A 284 -16.83 11.53 29.98
N TYR A 285 -15.99 10.56 29.65
CA TYR A 285 -15.72 9.37 30.46
C TYR A 285 -14.24 9.33 30.81
N THR A 286 -13.92 9.02 32.06
CA THR A 286 -12.54 8.76 32.49
C THR A 286 -12.40 7.28 32.76
N ASN A 287 -11.40 6.63 32.15
CA ASN A 287 -11.14 5.23 32.41
C ASN A 287 -10.72 5.02 33.87
N THR A 288 -10.86 3.78 34.33
CA THR A 288 -10.62 3.43 35.74
C THR A 288 -9.47 2.46 35.94
N VAL A 289 -8.95 1.91 34.84
CA VAL A 289 -7.85 0.96 34.81
C VAL A 289 -6.84 1.47 33.79
N ALA A 290 -5.60 1.61 34.24
CA ALA A 290 -4.51 2.16 33.43
C ALA A 290 -4.20 1.25 32.23
N PHE A 291 -4.09 1.84 31.04
CA PHE A 291 -3.72 1.17 29.78
C PHE A 291 -4.55 -0.08 29.41
N GLU A 292 -5.79 -0.18 29.91
CA GLU A 292 -6.73 -1.21 29.49
C GLU A 292 -7.85 -0.60 28.64
N ASP A 293 -8.11 -1.21 27.48
CA ASP A 293 -9.22 -0.82 26.61
C ASP A 293 -10.54 -0.83 27.37
N THR A 294 -11.32 0.25 27.22
CA THR A 294 -12.67 0.35 27.79
C THR A 294 -13.69 0.44 26.67
N ILE A 295 -14.66 -0.48 26.64
CA ILE A 295 -15.74 -0.46 25.66
C ILE A 295 -16.96 0.23 26.27
N LEU A 296 -17.38 1.32 25.64
CA LEU A 296 -18.67 1.98 25.84
C LEU A 296 -19.62 1.65 24.68
N TYR A 297 -20.89 2.00 24.85
CA TYR A 297 -21.91 1.81 23.82
C TYR A 297 -22.64 3.12 23.57
N ALA A 298 -22.53 3.64 22.34
CA ALA A 298 -23.22 4.84 21.87
C ALA A 298 -24.55 4.46 21.22
N ASN A 299 -25.67 5.01 21.71
CA ASN A 299 -26.96 4.93 21.04
C ASN A 299 -27.15 6.17 20.16
N VAL A 300 -27.10 5.98 18.84
CA VAL A 300 -27.31 7.01 17.83
C VAL A 300 -28.61 6.74 17.11
N ASN A 301 -29.66 7.49 17.44
CA ASN A 301 -31.00 7.35 16.85
C ASN A 301 -31.57 5.91 16.88
N GLY A 302 -31.28 5.15 17.93
CA GLY A 302 -31.75 3.77 18.12
C GLY A 302 -30.82 2.70 17.58
N ILE A 303 -29.69 3.08 16.99
CA ILE A 303 -28.60 2.16 16.59
C ILE A 303 -27.57 2.17 17.70
N VAL A 304 -27.20 0.99 18.19
CA VAL A 304 -26.15 0.82 19.20
C VAL A 304 -24.83 0.56 18.49
N LEU A 305 -23.83 1.39 18.78
CA LEU A 305 -22.48 1.31 18.24
C LEU A 305 -21.48 1.12 19.40
N PRO A 306 -20.64 0.07 19.37
CA PRO A 306 -19.51 -0.06 20.29
C PRO A 306 -18.49 1.06 20.08
N VAL A 307 -18.00 1.63 21.18
CA VAL A 307 -16.98 2.68 21.22
C VAL A 307 -15.83 2.13 22.07
N THR A 308 -14.71 1.82 21.44
CA THR A 308 -13.50 1.32 22.10
C THR A 308 -12.61 2.51 22.45
N LEU A 309 -12.39 2.73 23.75
CA LEU A 309 -11.49 3.76 24.27
C LEU A 309 -10.15 3.13 24.59
N THR A 310 -9.08 3.65 24.02
CA THR A 310 -7.71 3.15 24.15
C THR A 310 -6.79 4.27 24.60
N ILE A 311 -5.81 3.95 25.44
CA ILE A 311 -4.78 4.89 25.89
C ILE A 311 -3.43 4.39 25.43
N VAL A 312 -2.63 5.28 24.86
CA VAL A 312 -1.25 5.03 24.47
C VAL A 312 -0.31 5.98 25.21
N ASP A 313 0.88 5.50 25.55
CA ASP A 313 1.93 6.34 26.16
C ASP A 313 2.56 7.20 25.06
N CYS A 314 2.44 8.53 25.18
CA CYS A 314 2.94 9.49 24.17
C CYS A 314 4.46 9.49 24.01
N SER A 315 5.19 8.89 24.95
CA SER A 315 6.65 8.85 24.90
C SER A 315 7.21 7.70 24.07
N LEU A 316 6.34 6.81 23.59
CA LEU A 316 6.69 5.68 22.74
C LEU A 316 6.63 6.06 21.26
N LEU A 317 7.37 5.33 20.43
CA LEU A 317 7.37 5.49 18.96
C LEU A 317 6.82 4.19 18.35
N PHE A 318 5.59 4.21 17.86
CA PHE A 318 4.86 2.98 17.52
C PHE A 318 5.25 2.43 16.14
N ASP A 319 5.61 3.28 15.19
CA ASP A 319 6.14 2.98 13.85
C ASP A 319 7.67 3.16 13.75
N ASN A 320 8.28 3.98 14.62
CA ASN A 320 9.68 4.42 14.62
C ASN A 320 10.05 5.38 13.49
N ASP A 321 9.14 6.27 13.12
CA ASP A 321 9.37 7.28 12.09
C ASP A 321 10.05 8.58 12.59
N ASN A 322 10.12 8.78 13.90
CA ASN A 322 10.61 9.99 14.60
C ASN A 322 9.63 11.17 14.66
N VAL A 323 8.38 10.97 14.27
CA VAL A 323 7.26 11.85 14.64
C VAL A 323 6.73 11.38 15.99
N ALA A 324 6.29 12.32 16.83
CA ALA A 324 5.72 11.97 18.11
C ALA A 324 4.21 11.81 17.94
N ALA A 325 3.61 10.80 18.58
CA ALA A 325 2.16 10.55 18.51
C ALA A 325 1.28 11.78 18.85
N LEU A 326 1.76 12.73 19.66
CA LEU A 326 1.03 13.98 19.95
C LEU A 326 0.96 14.93 18.76
N ASP A 327 2.00 14.92 17.92
CA ASP A 327 2.09 15.76 16.74
C ASP A 327 1.26 15.21 15.57
N GLU A 328 0.81 13.95 15.68
CA GLU A 328 -0.03 13.24 14.72
C GLU A 328 -1.53 13.33 15.03
N ASP A 329 -1.90 14.00 16.13
CA ASP A 329 -3.25 14.55 16.31
C ASP A 329 -3.40 15.83 15.46
N LEU A 330 -3.50 15.64 14.14
CA LEU A 330 -3.45 16.73 13.15
C LEU A 330 -4.53 17.78 13.40
N ASN A 331 -5.71 17.33 13.84
CA ASN A 331 -6.87 18.17 14.06
C ASN A 331 -6.98 18.71 15.52
N ASN A 332 -6.13 18.24 16.43
CA ASN A 332 -6.05 18.62 17.85
C ASN A 332 -7.36 18.36 18.63
N ASP A 333 -8.09 17.31 18.30
CA ASP A 333 -9.29 16.87 19.04
C ASP A 333 -8.97 15.82 20.13
N GLY A 334 -7.74 15.31 20.14
CA GLY A 334 -7.21 14.34 21.08
C GLY A 334 -7.43 12.88 20.68
N ASN A 335 -8.00 12.59 19.49
CA ASN A 335 -8.29 11.25 19.01
C ASN A 335 -7.39 10.82 17.84
N LEU A 336 -6.25 10.22 18.17
CA LEU A 336 -5.31 9.64 17.20
C LEU A 336 -5.88 8.54 16.30
N ALA A 337 -7.09 8.03 16.57
CA ALA A 337 -7.68 6.97 15.75
C ALA A 337 -8.37 7.50 14.48
N ASN A 338 -8.59 8.81 14.37
CA ASN A 338 -9.31 9.44 13.26
C ASN A 338 -8.41 10.26 12.33
N ASP A 339 -7.12 10.38 12.65
CA ASP A 339 -6.07 10.94 11.79
C ASP A 339 -5.40 9.77 11.04
N ASP A 340 -5.68 9.69 9.74
CA ASP A 340 -5.32 8.62 8.78
C ASP A 340 -5.22 9.32 7.41
N THR A 341 -4.04 9.83 7.10
CA THR A 341 -3.81 10.84 6.05
C THR A 341 -3.98 10.24 4.65
N ASP A 342 -3.50 9.04 4.41
CA ASP A 342 -3.68 8.31 3.14
C ASP A 342 -5.01 7.51 3.06
N GLY A 343 -5.67 7.27 4.20
CA GLY A 343 -6.94 6.57 4.29
C GLY A 343 -6.82 5.05 4.15
N ASP A 344 -5.63 4.48 4.37
CA ASP A 344 -5.37 3.05 4.26
C ASP A 344 -5.89 2.23 5.47
N GLY A 345 -6.37 2.93 6.51
CA GLY A 345 -6.96 2.38 7.72
C GLY A 345 -5.98 2.04 8.83
N ILE A 346 -4.71 2.44 8.72
CA ILE A 346 -3.76 2.59 9.82
C ILE A 346 -3.71 4.08 10.17
N PRO A 347 -3.93 4.48 11.43
CA PRO A 347 -3.78 5.87 11.80
C PRO A 347 -2.31 6.31 11.79
N ASP A 348 -2.06 7.58 11.46
CA ASP A 348 -0.72 8.16 11.22
C ASP A 348 0.29 7.73 12.29
N PHE A 349 -0.06 7.84 13.58
CA PHE A 349 0.81 7.43 14.70
C PHE A 349 1.25 5.97 14.79
N ALA A 350 0.76 5.11 13.90
CA ALA A 350 1.16 3.73 13.76
C ALA A 350 1.46 3.35 12.30
N ASP A 351 1.39 4.30 11.37
CA ASP A 351 1.86 4.19 10.00
C ASP A 351 3.31 4.71 9.90
N ASN A 352 4.05 4.31 8.88
CA ASN A 352 5.44 4.72 8.70
C ASN A 352 5.66 5.47 7.37
N ASP A 353 4.57 5.87 6.74
CA ASP A 353 4.40 6.43 5.40
C ASP A 353 2.97 7.00 5.37
N ASP A 354 2.78 8.10 6.12
CA ASP A 354 1.45 8.57 6.56
C ASP A 354 0.57 9.06 5.41
N ASP A 355 1.19 9.58 4.35
CA ASP A 355 0.52 10.10 3.16
C ASP A 355 0.52 9.12 1.96
N GLY A 356 1.20 7.98 2.14
CA GLY A 356 1.18 6.83 1.24
C GLY A 356 1.91 7.08 -0.08
N ASP A 357 2.94 7.93 -0.08
CA ASP A 357 3.66 8.37 -1.26
C ASP A 357 4.91 7.54 -1.61
N LEU A 358 5.20 6.52 -0.80
CA LEU A 358 6.34 5.59 -0.86
C LEU A 358 7.67 6.13 -0.31
N VAL A 359 7.71 7.38 0.13
CA VAL A 359 8.79 7.88 0.97
C VAL A 359 8.38 7.63 2.42
N LEU A 360 9.29 7.03 3.20
CA LEU A 360 8.97 6.80 4.61
C LEU A 360 8.96 8.13 5.35
N THR A 361 7.98 8.34 6.24
CA THR A 361 7.87 9.51 7.14
C THR A 361 9.22 9.83 7.81
N SER A 362 9.96 8.79 8.18
CA SER A 362 11.30 8.91 8.79
C SER A 362 12.40 9.54 7.94
N LEU A 363 12.27 9.46 6.62
CA LEU A 363 13.20 10.04 5.65
C LEU A 363 12.83 11.50 5.39
N GLU A 364 11.55 11.79 5.23
CA GLU A 364 11.01 13.14 5.00
C GLU A 364 11.21 14.04 6.21
N TYR A 365 11.08 13.47 7.41
CA TYR A 365 11.40 14.14 8.66
C TYR A 365 12.88 14.58 8.75
N VAL A 366 13.81 13.85 8.09
CA VAL A 366 15.26 13.96 8.33
C VAL A 366 16.03 14.63 7.19
N PHE A 367 15.41 14.98 6.05
CA PHE A 367 16.09 15.74 5.00
C PHE A 367 16.35 17.19 5.42
N GLY A 368 17.51 17.37 6.07
CA GLY A 368 17.95 18.63 6.66
C GLY A 368 18.13 19.76 5.64
N ARG A 369 17.06 20.52 5.40
CA ARG A 369 17.16 21.98 5.23
C ARG A 369 16.91 22.62 6.58
N ASN A 370 17.98 22.99 7.26
CA ASN A 370 18.09 23.93 8.39
C ASN A 370 16.81 24.72 8.79
N THR A 371 15.76 24.04 9.27
CA THR A 371 14.55 24.64 9.84
C THR A 371 14.77 24.65 11.35
N THR A 372 15.16 25.81 11.85
CA THR A 372 14.99 26.12 13.27
C THR A 372 13.49 26.09 13.58
N ASP A 373 13.03 24.98 14.18
CA ASP A 373 11.72 24.78 14.84
C ASP A 373 10.50 24.46 13.93
N GLY A 374 10.61 23.54 12.95
CA GLY A 374 9.43 23.02 12.23
C GLY A 374 9.73 21.82 11.31
N TYR A 375 8.68 21.06 10.97
CA TYR A 375 8.69 19.99 9.97
C TYR A 375 9.15 20.52 8.59
N LEU A 376 9.69 19.64 7.75
CA LEU A 376 10.02 19.98 6.37
C LEU A 376 8.71 20.27 5.60
N ASP A 377 8.73 21.33 4.80
CA ASP A 377 7.61 21.81 3.98
C ASP A 377 8.24 22.43 2.72
N THR A 378 8.37 21.61 1.69
CA THR A 378 9.21 21.86 0.52
C THR A 378 8.62 22.94 -0.37
N ASP A 379 7.30 22.94 -0.57
CA ASP A 379 6.59 23.93 -1.40
C ASP A 379 6.07 25.15 -0.60
N ASN A 380 6.07 25.09 0.73
CA ASN A 380 5.59 26.10 1.68
C ASN A 380 4.07 26.35 1.61
N ASP A 381 3.26 25.33 1.35
CA ASP A 381 1.80 25.42 1.37
C ASP A 381 1.19 25.27 2.79
N GLY A 382 2.01 24.81 3.74
CA GLY A 382 1.67 24.66 5.14
C GLY A 382 1.26 23.25 5.55
N ILE A 383 1.34 22.27 4.63
CA ILE A 383 1.33 20.84 4.92
C ILE A 383 2.80 20.37 4.95
N PRO A 384 3.25 19.70 6.02
CA PRO A 384 4.57 19.07 6.02
C PRO A 384 4.71 17.98 4.98
N ASP A 385 5.93 17.76 4.49
CA ASP A 385 6.23 16.78 3.43
C ASP A 385 5.68 15.39 3.76
N TYR A 386 5.92 14.89 4.99
CA TYR A 386 5.40 13.58 5.46
C TYR A 386 3.85 13.45 5.52
N LEU A 387 3.11 14.52 5.22
CA LEU A 387 1.65 14.56 5.12
C LEU A 387 1.18 15.07 3.75
N ASP A 388 2.08 15.24 2.77
CA ASP A 388 1.83 15.85 1.45
C ASP A 388 2.39 15.05 0.28
N ASN A 389 1.52 14.23 -0.33
CA ASN A 389 1.89 13.36 -1.45
C ASN A 389 2.28 14.03 -2.80
N ASP A 390 2.45 15.35 -2.81
CA ASP A 390 2.97 16.19 -3.91
C ASP A 390 3.87 17.27 -3.29
N ASP A 391 4.93 16.82 -2.61
CA ASP A 391 5.88 17.58 -1.78
C ASP A 391 6.37 18.91 -2.36
N ASP A 392 6.57 18.96 -3.67
CA ASP A 392 7.04 20.15 -4.38
C ASP A 392 5.93 20.91 -5.12
N ASN A 393 4.72 20.36 -5.12
CA ASN A 393 3.48 20.89 -5.70
C ASN A 393 3.62 21.26 -7.17
N ASP A 394 4.33 20.43 -7.92
CA ASP A 394 4.48 20.56 -9.36
C ASP A 394 3.38 19.82 -10.15
N GLY A 395 2.61 18.99 -9.44
CA GLY A 395 1.41 18.30 -9.93
C GLY A 395 1.66 16.89 -10.44
N VAL A 396 2.83 16.32 -10.17
CA VAL A 396 3.12 14.89 -10.20
C VAL A 396 3.20 14.42 -8.74
N LEU A 397 2.53 13.31 -8.39
CA LEU A 397 2.62 12.81 -7.02
C LEU A 397 4.02 12.25 -6.77
N THR A 398 4.54 12.36 -5.55
CA THR A 398 5.87 11.82 -5.18
C THR A 398 6.02 10.35 -5.59
N VAL A 399 4.98 9.53 -5.36
CA VAL A 399 4.94 8.12 -5.78
C VAL A 399 5.12 7.90 -7.29
N ASP A 400 4.70 8.86 -8.12
CA ASP A 400 4.83 8.81 -9.58
C ASP A 400 6.21 9.35 -10.06
N GLU A 401 7.07 9.80 -9.14
CA GLU A 401 8.43 10.30 -9.40
C GLU A 401 9.54 9.27 -9.15
N ASP A 402 9.19 8.03 -8.85
CA ASP A 402 10.07 6.86 -9.01
C ASP A 402 10.26 6.54 -10.52
N TYR A 403 11.04 7.37 -11.19
CA TYR A 403 11.35 7.25 -12.61
C TYR A 403 12.09 5.96 -12.94
N ASN A 404 12.94 5.48 -12.03
CA ASN A 404 13.73 4.29 -12.24
C ASN A 404 12.93 2.99 -11.96
N HIS A 405 11.77 3.12 -11.31
CA HIS A 405 10.91 2.05 -10.83
C HIS A 405 11.79 1.12 -10.00
N ASN A 406 12.19 1.51 -8.80
CA ASN A 406 12.83 0.63 -7.80
C ASN A 406 12.00 0.52 -6.52
N GLY A 407 10.89 1.27 -6.43
CA GLY A 407 10.06 1.44 -5.25
C GLY A 407 10.67 2.39 -4.21
N ASP A 408 11.51 3.34 -4.64
CA ASP A 408 12.19 4.32 -3.79
C ASP A 408 12.36 5.65 -4.54
N ALA A 409 11.34 6.53 -4.48
CA ALA A 409 11.42 7.86 -5.10
C ALA A 409 12.52 8.75 -4.49
N SER A 410 13.03 8.40 -3.30
CA SER A 410 14.04 9.19 -2.60
C SER A 410 15.45 9.10 -3.18
N ASP A 411 15.71 8.12 -4.07
CA ASP A 411 17.01 7.94 -4.72
C ASP A 411 17.10 8.50 -6.15
N ASP A 412 15.99 9.00 -6.70
CA ASP A 412 15.92 9.59 -8.02
C ASP A 412 16.32 11.07 -8.01
N ASP A 413 17.39 11.39 -8.74
CA ASP A 413 17.96 12.74 -8.91
C ASP A 413 18.37 12.92 -10.39
N THR A 414 17.39 13.28 -11.22
CA THR A 414 17.54 13.40 -12.67
C THR A 414 18.62 14.41 -13.06
N ASN A 415 18.82 15.44 -12.24
CA ASN A 415 19.70 16.56 -12.55
C ASN A 415 21.09 16.47 -11.88
N GLY A 416 21.29 15.53 -10.96
CA GLY A 416 22.55 15.20 -10.29
C GLY A 416 22.98 16.24 -9.26
N ASN A 417 22.05 16.98 -8.65
CA ASN A 417 22.35 18.02 -7.67
C ASN A 417 22.33 17.53 -6.21
N SER A 418 22.04 16.25 -5.99
CA SER A 418 21.89 15.59 -4.69
C SER A 418 20.68 16.05 -3.88
N ILE A 419 19.63 16.53 -4.55
CA ILE A 419 18.28 16.71 -4.04
C ILE A 419 17.42 15.71 -4.84
N PRO A 420 16.63 14.87 -4.16
CA PRO A 420 15.66 14.02 -4.83
C PRO A 420 14.69 14.83 -5.71
N ASP A 421 14.26 14.24 -6.81
CA ASP A 421 13.41 14.90 -7.80
C ASP A 421 12.05 15.33 -7.21
N TYR A 422 11.47 14.53 -6.31
CA TYR A 422 10.20 14.81 -5.61
C TYR A 422 10.22 16.06 -4.71
N LEU A 423 11.41 16.60 -4.44
CA LEU A 423 11.59 17.83 -3.67
C LEU A 423 11.93 19.04 -4.57
N GLU A 424 11.75 18.92 -5.89
CA GLU A 424 12.21 19.86 -6.90
C GLU A 424 11.20 20.13 -8.02
N ALA A 425 10.29 21.09 -7.78
CA ALA A 425 9.21 21.45 -8.72
C ALA A 425 9.63 21.87 -10.14
N ALA A 426 10.92 22.07 -10.37
CA ALA A 426 11.48 22.36 -11.67
C ALA A 426 11.79 21.10 -12.50
N VAL A 427 11.81 19.91 -11.89
CA VAL A 427 12.14 18.63 -12.50
C VAL A 427 10.95 18.10 -13.31
N ALA A 428 9.75 17.95 -12.75
CA ALA A 428 8.62 17.42 -13.52
C ALA A 428 8.07 18.46 -14.52
N LEU A 429 8.24 19.76 -14.27
CA LEU A 429 8.04 20.84 -15.26
C LEU A 429 9.17 20.94 -16.31
N GLY A 430 10.27 20.23 -16.09
CA GLY A 430 11.37 20.06 -17.00
C GLY A 430 10.95 19.23 -18.23
N VAL A 431 10.70 19.90 -19.35
CA VAL A 431 10.55 19.27 -20.69
C VAL A 431 11.79 18.48 -21.17
N ASP A 432 12.75 18.20 -20.29
CA ASP A 432 13.83 17.25 -20.53
C ASP A 432 13.39 15.79 -20.29
N ALA A 433 12.25 15.55 -19.61
CA ALA A 433 11.56 14.25 -19.53
C ALA A 433 10.52 14.02 -20.64
N VAL A 434 10.52 14.81 -21.73
CA VAL A 434 9.97 14.26 -22.97
C VAL A 434 10.94 13.17 -23.41
N PRO A 435 10.51 11.89 -23.58
CA PRO A 435 11.42 10.81 -23.92
C PRO A 435 12.36 11.28 -25.03
N ALA A 436 13.65 10.96 -24.95
CA ALA A 436 14.71 11.34 -25.90
C ALA A 436 14.35 11.14 -27.40
N LEU A 437 13.20 10.56 -27.71
CA LEU A 437 12.53 10.45 -29.01
C LEU A 437 11.98 11.77 -29.58
N SER A 438 11.43 12.71 -28.79
CA SER A 438 10.79 13.93 -29.35
C SER A 438 11.78 14.89 -30.01
N LYS A 439 13.02 14.93 -29.52
CA LYS A 439 14.14 15.68 -30.12
C LYS A 439 14.62 15.04 -31.44
N ASN A 440 14.30 13.77 -31.64
CA ASN A 440 14.75 12.93 -32.76
C ASN A 440 13.69 12.70 -33.84
N ILE A 441 12.43 13.09 -33.60
CA ILE A 441 11.35 13.05 -34.60
C ILE A 441 10.95 14.48 -34.99
N ASN A 442 11.06 14.84 -36.27
CA ASN A 442 10.73 16.19 -36.76
C ASN A 442 9.80 16.15 -37.97
N LEU A 443 8.79 17.04 -38.01
CA LEU A 443 7.83 17.14 -39.11
C LEU A 443 8.17 18.32 -40.04
N TYR A 444 8.31 18.06 -41.35
CA TYR A 444 8.67 19.09 -42.32
C TYR A 444 8.16 18.80 -43.75
N PRO A 445 7.86 19.84 -44.56
CA PRO A 445 7.77 21.24 -44.15
C PRO A 445 6.53 21.47 -43.29
N ASN A 446 6.63 22.36 -42.30
CA ASN A 446 5.48 22.86 -41.55
C ASN A 446 5.52 24.40 -41.59
N PRO A 447 4.64 25.09 -42.33
CA PRO A 447 3.45 24.57 -43.00
C PRO A 447 3.69 23.70 -44.26
N ALA A 448 2.82 22.71 -44.50
CA ALA A 448 2.87 21.78 -45.65
C ALA A 448 1.82 22.11 -46.71
N THR A 449 2.11 21.82 -47.99
CA THR A 449 1.15 21.96 -49.10
C THR A 449 0.70 20.61 -49.64
N ASP A 450 1.64 19.73 -50.01
CA ASP A 450 1.32 18.45 -50.66
C ASP A 450 1.74 17.23 -49.84
N ILE A 451 2.92 17.28 -49.21
CA ILE A 451 3.50 16.17 -48.44
C ILE A 451 4.07 16.71 -47.13
N LEU A 452 3.78 16.00 -46.05
CA LEU A 452 4.37 16.19 -44.73
C LEU A 452 5.33 15.02 -44.46
N ASN A 453 6.61 15.30 -44.30
CA ASN A 453 7.64 14.29 -44.02
C ASN A 453 7.92 14.23 -42.52
N ILE A 454 8.25 13.04 -42.04
CA ILE A 454 8.64 12.75 -40.67
C ILE A 454 10.11 12.32 -40.72
N SER A 455 11.01 13.18 -40.26
CA SER A 455 12.41 12.80 -39.99
C SER A 455 12.41 11.93 -38.75
N ASN A 456 13.05 10.76 -38.83
CA ASN A 456 13.22 9.86 -37.71
C ASN A 456 14.71 9.56 -37.48
N ALA A 457 15.28 10.17 -36.45
CA ALA A 457 16.66 9.97 -36.02
C ALA A 457 16.79 8.96 -34.85
N THR A 458 15.70 8.31 -34.45
CA THR A 458 15.67 7.39 -33.28
C THR A 458 16.23 5.99 -33.59
N GLY A 459 16.32 5.61 -34.86
CA GLY A 459 16.69 4.25 -35.27
C GLY A 459 15.58 3.20 -35.12
N LYS A 460 14.43 3.58 -34.52
CA LYS A 460 13.26 2.72 -34.30
C LYS A 460 12.24 2.83 -35.44
N VAL A 461 11.35 1.84 -35.58
CA VAL A 461 10.34 1.79 -36.64
C VAL A 461 9.12 2.62 -36.28
N ILE A 462 8.66 3.47 -37.21
CA ILE A 462 7.36 4.13 -37.10
C ILE A 462 6.28 3.12 -37.51
N SER A 463 5.43 2.74 -36.56
CA SER A 463 4.37 1.75 -36.76
C SER A 463 3.03 2.38 -37.17
N GLU A 464 2.83 3.68 -36.90
CA GLU A 464 1.65 4.41 -37.35
C GLU A 464 1.92 5.91 -37.43
N ILE A 465 1.35 6.56 -38.45
CA ILE A 465 1.16 8.02 -38.49
C ILE A 465 -0.32 8.29 -38.72
N ALA A 466 -0.97 8.98 -37.78
CA ALA A 466 -2.36 9.38 -37.88
C ALA A 466 -2.50 10.91 -37.86
N VAL A 467 -3.38 11.45 -38.70
CA VAL A 467 -3.67 12.89 -38.76
C VAL A 467 -5.09 13.13 -38.28
N TYR A 468 -5.26 14.07 -37.37
CA TYR A 468 -6.53 14.46 -36.78
C TYR A 468 -6.84 15.93 -37.09
N SER A 469 -8.12 16.21 -37.35
CA SER A 469 -8.63 17.59 -37.37
C SER A 469 -8.64 18.20 -35.95
N VAL A 470 -8.78 19.52 -35.84
CA VAL A 470 -8.93 20.21 -34.54
C VAL A 470 -10.14 19.75 -33.71
N ASN A 471 -11.12 19.10 -34.35
CA ASN A 471 -12.29 18.54 -33.68
C ASN A 471 -12.08 17.08 -33.23
N GLY A 472 -10.85 16.56 -33.27
CA GLY A 472 -10.50 15.20 -32.85
C GLY A 472 -10.85 14.09 -33.85
N VAL A 473 -11.41 14.42 -35.01
CA VAL A 473 -11.73 13.42 -36.05
C VAL A 473 -10.45 13.00 -36.78
N LYS A 474 -10.17 11.69 -36.84
CA LYS A 474 -9.06 11.11 -37.63
C LYS A 474 -9.37 11.26 -39.13
N VAL A 475 -8.54 12.03 -39.83
CA VAL A 475 -8.69 12.34 -41.26
C VAL A 475 -7.71 11.56 -42.15
N LYS A 476 -6.62 11.04 -41.58
CA LYS A 476 -5.65 10.23 -42.32
C LYS A 476 -4.92 9.24 -41.41
N GLN A 477 -4.51 8.10 -41.96
CA GLN A 477 -3.71 7.10 -41.26
C GLN A 477 -2.80 6.38 -42.27
N ILE A 478 -1.55 6.15 -41.87
CA ILE A 478 -0.57 5.35 -42.60
C ILE A 478 0.09 4.42 -41.60
N THR A 479 0.21 3.14 -41.94
CA THR A 479 0.76 2.11 -41.05
C THR A 479 2.25 1.82 -41.30
N GLU A 480 2.81 2.29 -42.42
CA GLU A 480 4.25 2.19 -42.72
C GLU A 480 4.72 3.36 -43.59
N GLY A 481 5.85 3.98 -43.22
CA GLY A 481 6.53 5.02 -44.01
C GLY A 481 6.81 6.31 -43.24
N ASN A 482 7.61 7.20 -43.85
CA ASN A 482 8.12 8.43 -43.22
C ASN A 482 7.50 9.72 -43.82
N SER A 483 6.36 9.60 -44.52
CA SER A 483 5.71 10.75 -45.14
C SER A 483 4.21 10.52 -45.31
N VAL A 484 3.44 11.59 -45.16
CA VAL A 484 1.98 11.62 -45.34
C VAL A 484 1.65 12.60 -46.47
N ASN A 485 0.91 12.14 -47.48
CA ASN A 485 0.30 13.05 -48.46
C ASN A 485 -0.81 13.84 -47.76
N VAL A 486 -0.81 15.17 -47.86
CA VAL A 486 -1.80 16.04 -47.20
C VAL A 486 -2.54 16.96 -48.19
N ASN A 487 -2.35 16.78 -49.50
CA ASN A 487 -2.90 17.65 -50.53
C ASN A 487 -4.45 17.71 -50.54
N ASP A 488 -5.08 16.58 -50.19
CA ASP A 488 -6.53 16.42 -50.08
C ASP A 488 -7.14 17.07 -48.83
N LEU A 489 -6.32 17.50 -47.87
CA LEU A 489 -6.78 18.18 -46.66
C LEU A 489 -7.05 19.67 -46.95
N GLN A 490 -8.11 20.20 -46.35
CA GLN A 490 -8.40 21.64 -46.40
C GLN A 490 -7.34 22.42 -45.62
N SER A 491 -7.04 23.66 -46.04
CA SER A 491 -6.15 24.57 -45.32
C SER A 491 -6.62 24.77 -43.88
N GLY A 492 -5.71 24.59 -42.92
CA GLY A 492 -6.08 24.59 -41.50
C GLY A 492 -5.01 23.98 -40.59
N LEU A 493 -5.28 24.01 -39.28
CA LEU A 493 -4.47 23.36 -38.26
C LEU A 493 -4.88 21.90 -38.11
N TYR A 494 -3.91 21.01 -37.94
CA TYR A 494 -4.12 19.59 -37.71
C TYR A 494 -3.15 19.08 -36.64
N LEU A 495 -3.54 18.00 -35.96
CA LEU A 495 -2.70 17.24 -35.05
C LEU A 495 -2.20 15.98 -35.76
N VAL A 496 -0.92 15.65 -35.60
CA VAL A 496 -0.30 14.44 -36.15
C VAL A 496 0.20 13.61 -35.00
N GLN A 497 -0.27 12.38 -34.94
CA GLN A 497 0.16 11.37 -34.00
C GLN A 497 1.14 10.44 -34.72
N VAL A 498 2.34 10.26 -34.18
CA VAL A 498 3.37 9.36 -34.68
C VAL A 498 3.62 8.30 -33.62
N LYS A 499 3.32 7.05 -33.94
CA LYS A 499 3.58 5.91 -33.07
C LYS A 499 4.93 5.28 -33.42
N VAL A 500 5.82 5.19 -32.44
CA VAL A 500 7.15 4.57 -32.54
C VAL A 500 7.21 3.48 -31.48
N GLU A 501 7.23 2.21 -31.91
CA GLU A 501 7.02 1.05 -31.01
C GLU A 501 5.73 1.21 -30.20
N ASP A 502 5.79 1.26 -28.87
CA ASP A 502 4.64 1.42 -27.98
C ASP A 502 4.37 2.87 -27.56
N GLN A 503 5.24 3.81 -27.97
CA GLN A 503 5.12 5.23 -27.61
C GLN A 503 4.40 6.05 -28.67
N VAL A 504 3.62 7.04 -28.22
CA VAL A 504 2.77 7.88 -29.07
C VAL A 504 3.18 9.35 -28.93
N LEU A 505 3.69 9.94 -30.03
CA LEU A 505 4.15 11.33 -30.07
C LEU A 505 3.14 12.21 -30.82
N ASN A 506 2.84 13.40 -30.30
CA ASN A 506 1.85 14.31 -30.89
C ASN A 506 2.50 15.62 -31.37
N TYR A 507 2.23 15.99 -32.62
CA TYR A 507 2.76 17.18 -33.27
C TYR A 507 1.64 18.04 -33.86
N LYS A 508 1.88 19.35 -33.97
CA LYS A 508 0.99 20.28 -34.68
C LYS A 508 1.55 20.55 -36.06
N PHE A 509 0.73 20.45 -37.11
CA PHE A 509 1.11 20.96 -38.43
C PHE A 509 0.02 21.80 -39.08
N ILE A 510 0.45 22.72 -39.93
CA ILE A 510 -0.40 23.66 -40.65
C ILE A 510 -0.46 23.23 -42.12
N LYS A 511 -1.66 22.93 -42.62
CA LYS A 511 -1.91 22.76 -44.06
C LYS A 511 -2.15 24.13 -44.69
N LYS A 512 -1.36 24.46 -45.72
CA LYS A 512 -1.55 25.65 -46.55
C LYS A 512 -2.58 25.43 -47.64
#